data_AF-A0A8T4YVC4-F1
#
_entry.id   AF-A0A8T4YVC4-F1
#
_cell.length_a   1.000
_cell.length_b   1.000
_cell.length_c   1.000
_cell.angle_alpha   90.00
_cell.angle_beta   90.00
_cell.angle_gamma   90.00
#
_symmetry.space_group_name_H-M   'P 1'
#
loop_
_entity.id
_entity.type
_entity.pdbx_description
1 polymer ?
#
loop_
_entity_poly.entity_id
_entity_poly.type
_entity_poly.pdbx_seq_one_letter_code
_entity_poly.pdbx_strand_id
1 'polypeptide(L)'
;LSTGDFGVFGSLLQGFYHPKLSDIDIIVYGKRNLKRIRRVLEELYKDKGSRFSNEFDNHSPVMGKPWRFKNISPEEFVWHQKRKLIYGVFHNESSGRSIKVEFEPVKDWSEINNEYSQIKRITREGWVKALLRVKDDSEAPFMPSIYHVEAVKMIEGPRVEDLKKIVSYLEEFRMQAWKGETVYAEGNLERVELWNGGCFHQITLTYGPRYYEQVLKVVEPHQNLVF
;
A
#
# COMPACT_ATOMS: atom_id res chain seq x y z
N LEU A 1 -23.32 -3.28 1.55
CA LEU A 1 -22.63 -3.52 0.26
C LEU A 1 -23.50 -4.54 -0.47
N SER A 2 -23.59 -4.45 -1.78
CA SER A 2 -24.28 -5.43 -2.64
C SER A 2 -23.26 -6.39 -3.25
N THR A 3 -23.70 -7.49 -3.85
CA THR A 3 -22.79 -8.43 -4.53
C THR A 3 -22.07 -7.78 -5.72
N GLY A 4 -22.70 -6.81 -6.40
CA GLY A 4 -22.09 -6.08 -7.51
C GLY A 4 -20.96 -5.13 -7.10
N ASP A 5 -20.80 -4.85 -5.80
CA ASP A 5 -19.67 -4.07 -5.26
C ASP A 5 -18.38 -4.92 -5.13
N PHE A 6 -18.46 -6.22 -5.42
CA PHE A 6 -17.37 -7.17 -5.26
C PHE A 6 -17.09 -7.99 -6.53
N GLY A 7 -15.89 -8.53 -6.60
CA GLY A 7 -15.49 -9.55 -7.56
C GLY A 7 -14.61 -10.61 -6.90
N VAL A 8 -14.09 -11.53 -7.72
CA VAL A 8 -13.07 -12.49 -7.28
C VAL A 8 -11.84 -12.36 -8.17
N PHE A 9 -10.66 -12.63 -7.63
CA PHE A 9 -9.42 -12.73 -8.40
C PHE A 9 -8.65 -14.00 -8.02
N GLY A 10 -7.37 -14.08 -8.40
CA GLY A 10 -6.51 -15.19 -8.03
C GLY A 10 -7.03 -16.55 -8.48
N SER A 11 -6.85 -17.56 -7.62
CA SER A 11 -7.17 -18.96 -7.95
C SER A 11 -8.66 -19.22 -8.16
N LEU A 12 -9.53 -18.41 -7.53
CA LEU A 12 -10.99 -18.48 -7.70
C LEU A 12 -11.41 -18.03 -9.10
N LEU A 13 -10.90 -16.88 -9.55
CA LEU A 13 -11.23 -16.35 -10.89
C LEU A 13 -10.72 -17.27 -12.00
N GLN A 14 -9.55 -17.88 -11.80
CA GLN A 14 -8.91 -18.73 -12.80
C GLN A 14 -9.38 -20.20 -12.73
N GLY A 15 -10.19 -20.57 -11.73
CA GLY A 15 -10.77 -21.91 -11.61
C GLY A 15 -9.81 -23.03 -11.18
N PHE A 16 -8.62 -22.71 -10.65
CA PHE A 16 -7.65 -23.70 -10.15
C PHE A 16 -7.55 -23.75 -8.63
N TYR A 17 -8.49 -23.13 -7.91
CA TYR A 17 -8.52 -23.17 -6.45
C TYR A 17 -8.62 -24.62 -5.92
N HIS A 18 -7.97 -24.87 -4.79
CA HIS A 18 -8.04 -26.13 -4.07
C HIS A 18 -8.78 -25.92 -2.75
N PRO A 19 -9.93 -26.59 -2.51
CA PRO A 19 -10.78 -26.35 -1.33
C PRO A 19 -10.08 -26.46 0.04
N LYS A 20 -9.00 -27.26 0.11
CA LYS A 20 -8.22 -27.44 1.35
C LYS A 20 -7.01 -26.51 1.49
N LEU A 21 -6.58 -25.84 0.41
CA LEU A 21 -5.29 -25.13 0.38
C LEU A 21 -5.42 -23.66 -0.03
N SER A 22 -6.33 -23.33 -0.95
CA SER A 22 -6.47 -21.97 -1.49
C SER A 22 -7.12 -21.02 -0.50
N ASP A 23 -6.56 -19.82 -0.45
CA ASP A 23 -7.14 -18.60 0.08
C ASP A 23 -8.37 -18.13 -0.71
N ILE A 24 -8.97 -17.03 -0.24
CA ILE A 24 -10.11 -16.38 -0.85
C ILE A 24 -9.70 -14.95 -1.22
N ASP A 25 -9.73 -14.68 -2.51
CA ASP A 25 -9.28 -13.43 -3.12
C ASP A 25 -10.49 -12.64 -3.62
N ILE A 26 -10.88 -11.59 -2.90
CA ILE A 26 -12.07 -10.78 -3.17
C ILE A 26 -11.67 -9.40 -3.69
N ILE A 27 -12.23 -8.98 -4.81
CA ILE A 27 -12.12 -7.59 -5.29
C ILE A 27 -13.16 -6.74 -4.57
N VAL A 28 -12.78 -5.52 -4.17
CA VAL A 28 -13.68 -4.48 -3.67
C VAL A 28 -13.64 -3.29 -4.61
N TYR A 29 -14.73 -3.05 -5.35
CA TYR A 29 -14.80 -1.97 -6.32
C TYR A 29 -15.16 -0.63 -5.66
N GLY A 30 -14.29 0.36 -5.81
CA GLY A 30 -14.54 1.75 -5.47
C GLY A 30 -14.04 2.18 -4.08
N LYS A 31 -13.55 3.42 -3.98
CA LYS A 31 -13.05 4.04 -2.73
C LYS A 31 -14.09 4.00 -1.62
N ARG A 32 -15.36 4.28 -1.95
CA ARG A 32 -16.46 4.30 -0.98
C ARG A 32 -16.70 2.92 -0.38
N ASN A 33 -16.66 1.87 -1.20
CA ASN A 33 -16.89 0.51 -0.75
C ASN A 33 -15.70 -0.02 0.03
N LEU A 34 -14.47 0.30 -0.37
CA LEU A 34 -13.28 0.03 0.42
C LEU A 34 -13.37 0.65 1.83
N LYS A 35 -13.82 1.90 1.95
CA LYS A 35 -14.00 2.53 3.26
C LYS A 35 -15.04 1.80 4.12
N ARG A 36 -16.10 1.27 3.51
CA ARG A 36 -17.15 0.51 4.21
C ARG A 36 -16.62 -0.85 4.65
N ILE A 37 -15.93 -1.60 3.78
CA ILE A 37 -15.42 -2.92 4.12
C ILE A 37 -14.37 -2.82 5.23
N ARG A 38 -13.47 -1.82 5.18
CA ARG A 38 -12.47 -1.62 6.25
C ARG A 38 -13.09 -1.41 7.63
N ARG A 39 -14.22 -0.70 7.73
CA ARG A 39 -14.97 -0.52 8.99
C ARG A 39 -15.57 -1.84 9.47
N VAL A 40 -16.19 -2.60 8.56
CA VAL A 40 -16.75 -3.92 8.90
C VAL A 40 -15.64 -4.87 9.36
N LEU A 41 -14.52 -4.92 8.65
CA LEU A 41 -13.37 -5.76 9.02
C LEU A 41 -12.80 -5.35 10.37
N GLU A 42 -12.70 -4.05 10.65
CA GLU A 42 -12.29 -3.55 11.97
C GLU A 42 -13.22 -4.03 13.09
N GLU A 43 -14.53 -4.01 12.88
CA GLU A 43 -15.52 -4.54 13.84
C GLU A 43 -15.37 -6.05 14.01
N LEU A 44 -15.25 -6.79 12.91
CA LEU A 44 -15.07 -8.24 12.92
C LEU A 44 -13.79 -8.66 13.66
N TYR A 45 -12.66 -7.98 13.42
CA TYR A 45 -11.40 -8.28 14.10
C TYR A 45 -11.45 -8.00 15.61
N LYS A 46 -12.33 -7.10 16.08
CA LYS A 46 -12.52 -6.81 17.50
C LYS A 46 -13.45 -7.81 18.18
N ASP A 47 -14.40 -8.38 17.43
CA ASP A 47 -15.34 -9.35 17.95
C ASP A 47 -14.76 -10.78 17.94
N LYS A 48 -14.47 -11.31 19.13
CA LYS A 48 -13.95 -12.69 19.30
C LYS A 48 -14.93 -13.76 18.81
N GLY A 49 -16.23 -13.45 18.69
CA GLY A 49 -17.25 -14.34 18.16
C GLY A 49 -17.35 -14.34 16.63
N SER A 50 -16.72 -13.40 15.94
CA SER A 50 -16.84 -13.21 14.48
C SER A 50 -16.19 -14.33 13.66
N ARG A 51 -15.29 -15.10 14.28
CA ARG A 51 -14.40 -16.08 13.64
C ARG A 51 -13.47 -15.46 12.59
N PHE A 52 -13.25 -14.16 12.66
CA PHE A 52 -12.42 -13.43 11.73
C PHE A 52 -11.31 -12.69 12.48
N SER A 53 -10.05 -12.85 12.07
CA SER A 53 -8.89 -12.18 12.68
C SER A 53 -8.05 -11.48 11.62
N ASN A 54 -7.25 -10.50 12.04
CA ASN A 54 -6.34 -9.82 11.13
C ASN A 54 -5.12 -10.71 10.92
N GLU A 55 -4.70 -10.95 9.67
CA GLU A 55 -3.55 -11.81 9.37
C GLU A 55 -2.26 -11.35 10.08
N PHE A 56 -2.14 -10.05 10.33
CA PHE A 56 -0.97 -9.41 10.93
C PHE A 56 -1.18 -9.08 12.42
N ASP A 57 -2.10 -9.77 13.11
CA ASP A 57 -2.23 -9.63 14.56
C ASP A 57 -1.02 -10.14 15.35
N ASN A 58 -0.18 -10.97 14.73
CA ASN A 58 1.08 -11.45 15.25
C ASN A 58 2.16 -11.51 14.14
N HIS A 59 3.37 -11.93 14.48
CA HIS A 59 4.51 -11.98 13.55
C HIS A 59 4.56 -13.24 12.66
N SER A 60 3.54 -14.11 12.70
CA SER A 60 3.52 -15.32 11.87
C SER A 60 3.69 -15.08 10.37
N PRO A 61 3.24 -13.97 9.76
CA PRO A 61 3.45 -13.74 8.32
C PRO A 61 4.91 -13.55 7.91
N VAL A 62 5.79 -13.17 8.85
CA VAL A 62 7.22 -12.90 8.61
C VAL A 62 8.15 -13.91 9.29
N MET A 63 7.66 -14.65 10.28
CA MET A 63 8.44 -15.61 11.05
C MET A 63 9.03 -16.73 10.17
N GLY A 64 10.33 -16.98 10.31
CA GLY A 64 11.06 -18.02 9.57
C GLY A 64 11.31 -17.72 8.09
N LYS A 65 10.89 -16.55 7.59
CA LYS A 65 11.15 -16.13 6.21
C LYS A 65 12.45 -15.33 6.10
N PRO A 66 13.22 -15.46 5.01
CA PRO A 66 14.39 -14.62 4.79
C PRO A 66 13.95 -13.17 4.55
N TRP A 67 14.31 -12.28 5.49
CA TRP A 67 14.04 -10.85 5.36
C TRP A 67 15.14 -10.17 4.53
N ARG A 68 14.73 -9.46 3.46
CA ARG A 68 15.67 -8.84 2.52
C ARG A 68 15.62 -7.32 2.51
N PHE A 69 14.48 -6.73 2.89
CA PHE A 69 14.36 -5.28 2.95
C PHE A 69 15.35 -4.69 3.96
N LYS A 70 16.10 -3.67 3.53
CA LYS A 70 17.18 -3.07 4.33
C LYS A 70 16.68 -1.94 5.24
N ASN A 71 15.64 -1.22 4.79
CA ASN A 71 15.22 0.05 5.40
C ASN A 71 13.86 -0.01 6.11
N ILE A 72 13.27 -1.21 6.20
CA ILE A 72 12.08 -1.51 7.01
C ILE A 72 12.29 -2.86 7.72
N SER A 73 12.06 -2.89 9.03
CA SER A 73 12.18 -4.13 9.82
C SER A 73 10.95 -5.04 9.63
N PRO A 74 11.05 -6.34 9.93
CA PRO A 74 9.89 -7.23 9.95
C PRO A 74 8.76 -6.71 10.86
N GLU A 75 9.12 -6.12 12.00
CA GLU A 75 8.17 -5.57 12.98
C GLU A 75 7.45 -4.33 12.44
N GLU A 76 8.20 -3.40 11.84
CA GLU A 76 7.64 -2.22 11.16
C GLU A 76 6.71 -2.65 10.01
N PHE A 77 7.11 -3.66 9.24
CA PHE A 77 6.29 -4.19 8.16
C PHE A 77 4.98 -4.78 8.68
N VAL A 78 5.02 -5.65 9.69
CA VAL A 78 3.81 -6.24 10.30
C VAL A 78 2.89 -5.15 10.84
N TRP A 79 3.43 -4.15 11.52
CA TRP A 79 2.66 -3.01 12.01
C TRP A 79 1.95 -2.25 10.88
N HIS A 80 2.65 -2.01 9.77
CA HIS A 80 2.07 -1.38 8.58
C HIS A 80 0.97 -2.24 7.95
N GLN A 81 1.23 -3.53 7.71
CA GLN A 81 0.24 -4.42 7.10
C GLN A 81 -1.04 -4.55 7.96
N LYS A 82 -0.89 -4.66 9.28
CA LYS A 82 -2.01 -4.75 10.23
C LYS A 82 -3.00 -3.60 10.07
N ARG A 83 -2.50 -2.38 9.89
CA ARG A 83 -3.32 -1.15 9.77
C ARG A 83 -4.07 -1.02 8.44
N LYS A 84 -3.74 -1.83 7.42
CA LYS A 84 -4.45 -1.83 6.13
C LYS A 84 -5.86 -2.42 6.25
N LEU A 85 -6.03 -3.37 7.18
CA LEU A 85 -7.28 -4.08 7.50
C LEU A 85 -7.83 -5.02 6.42
N ILE A 86 -7.28 -4.99 5.20
CA ILE A 86 -7.75 -5.79 4.05
C ILE A 86 -7.24 -7.24 4.04
N TYR A 87 -6.40 -7.61 5.01
CA TYR A 87 -5.86 -8.96 5.16
C TYR A 87 -6.48 -9.65 6.38
N GLY A 88 -7.33 -10.64 6.12
CA GLY A 88 -8.07 -11.35 7.13
C GLY A 88 -7.79 -12.86 7.13
N VAL A 89 -8.16 -13.50 8.24
CA VAL A 89 -8.17 -14.96 8.38
C VAL A 89 -9.53 -15.36 8.92
N PHE A 90 -10.26 -16.15 8.12
CA PHE A 90 -11.50 -16.78 8.52
C PHE A 90 -11.26 -18.15 9.14
N HIS A 91 -11.76 -18.37 10.35
CA HIS A 91 -11.66 -19.62 11.07
C HIS A 91 -12.93 -20.45 10.86
N ASN A 92 -12.86 -21.41 9.93
CA ASN A 92 -13.97 -22.27 9.59
C ASN A 92 -14.04 -23.46 10.56
N GLU A 93 -14.99 -23.44 11.50
CA GLU A 93 -15.15 -24.51 12.50
C GLU A 93 -15.46 -25.87 11.87
N SER A 94 -16.32 -25.91 10.84
CA SER A 94 -16.75 -27.17 10.21
C SER A 94 -15.61 -27.94 9.56
N SER A 95 -14.62 -27.23 9.02
CA SER A 95 -13.42 -27.82 8.40
C SER A 95 -12.17 -27.74 9.28
N GLY A 96 -12.23 -27.06 10.42
CA GLY A 96 -11.08 -26.79 11.29
C GLY A 96 -9.99 -25.92 10.64
N ARG A 97 -10.30 -25.26 9.51
CA ARG A 97 -9.32 -24.57 8.67
C ARG A 97 -9.31 -23.07 8.96
N SER A 98 -8.10 -22.50 9.08
CA SER A 98 -7.86 -21.07 8.97
C SER A 98 -7.63 -20.71 7.49
N ILE A 99 -8.51 -19.92 6.92
CA ILE A 99 -8.54 -19.54 5.50
C ILE A 99 -8.15 -18.07 5.40
N LYS A 100 -7.06 -17.76 4.70
CA LYS A 100 -6.71 -16.37 4.42
C LYS A 100 -7.72 -15.77 3.44
N VAL A 101 -8.08 -14.51 3.68
CA VAL A 101 -9.01 -13.76 2.86
C VAL A 101 -8.40 -12.39 2.59
N GLU A 102 -8.22 -12.06 1.32
CA GLU A 102 -7.74 -10.76 0.86
C GLU A 102 -8.88 -9.96 0.24
N PHE A 103 -8.97 -8.68 0.61
CA PHE A 103 -9.91 -7.71 0.06
C PHE A 103 -9.16 -6.70 -0.81
N GLU A 104 -8.94 -7.06 -2.07
CA GLU A 104 -8.18 -6.29 -3.03
C GLU A 104 -8.98 -5.06 -3.54
N PRO A 105 -8.54 -3.83 -3.24
CA PRO A 105 -9.21 -2.63 -3.73
C PRO A 105 -8.95 -2.40 -5.22
N VAL A 106 -10.03 -2.21 -5.99
CA VAL A 106 -9.97 -1.82 -7.40
C VAL A 106 -10.83 -0.58 -7.60
N LYS A 107 -10.40 0.35 -8.47
CA LYS A 107 -11.20 1.54 -8.79
C LYS A 107 -12.51 1.12 -9.44
N ASP A 108 -13.58 1.82 -9.08
CA ASP A 108 -14.79 1.77 -9.90
C ASP A 108 -14.54 2.45 -11.25
N TRP A 109 -15.27 2.07 -12.30
CA TRP A 109 -15.15 2.69 -13.62
C TRP A 109 -15.27 4.22 -13.58
N SER A 110 -16.15 4.74 -12.72
CA SER A 110 -16.34 6.18 -12.52
C SER A 110 -15.17 6.89 -11.81
N GLU A 111 -14.28 6.15 -11.17
CA GLU A 111 -13.10 6.67 -10.46
C GLU A 111 -11.82 6.64 -11.31
N ILE A 112 -11.88 6.05 -12.51
CA ILE A 112 -10.74 5.94 -13.41
C ILE A 112 -10.61 7.24 -14.23
N ASN A 113 -9.44 7.86 -14.14
CA ASN A 113 -9.07 9.04 -14.92
C ASN A 113 -7.77 8.78 -15.68
N ASN A 114 -7.72 9.14 -16.97
CA ASN A 114 -6.53 8.95 -17.80
C ASN A 114 -5.60 10.18 -17.75
N GLU A 115 -4.70 10.19 -16.77
CA GLU A 115 -3.73 11.27 -16.58
C GLU A 115 -2.49 11.16 -17.50
N TYR A 116 -2.24 10.00 -18.11
CA TYR A 116 -1.05 9.77 -18.94
C TYR A 116 -1.00 10.69 -20.17
N SER A 117 -2.18 11.09 -20.68
CA SER A 117 -2.30 12.05 -21.79
C SER A 117 -1.67 13.41 -21.50
N GLN A 118 -1.50 13.77 -20.21
CA GLN A 118 -0.94 15.06 -19.79
C GLN A 118 0.59 15.02 -19.66
N ILE A 119 1.17 13.82 -19.51
CA ILE A 119 2.59 13.63 -19.26
C ILE A 119 3.34 13.62 -20.59
N LYS A 120 4.32 14.51 -20.72
CA LYS A 120 5.23 14.59 -21.87
C LYS A 120 6.45 13.69 -21.69
N ARG A 121 7.06 13.70 -20.50
CA ARG A 121 8.29 12.94 -20.22
C ARG A 121 8.47 12.73 -18.73
N ILE A 122 9.04 11.59 -18.37
CA ILE A 122 9.54 11.30 -17.02
C ILE A 122 11.04 11.03 -17.12
N THR A 123 11.84 11.76 -16.36
CA THR A 123 13.30 11.62 -16.33
C THR A 123 13.74 11.25 -14.91
N ARG A 124 14.48 10.15 -14.76
CA ARG A 124 15.08 9.78 -13.49
C ARG A 124 16.27 10.68 -13.19
N GLU A 125 16.26 11.33 -12.02
CA GLU A 125 17.29 12.29 -11.59
C GLU A 125 18.16 11.80 -10.43
N GLY A 126 17.92 10.57 -9.95
CA GLY A 126 18.80 9.91 -8.99
C GLY A 126 18.04 9.16 -7.92
N TRP A 127 18.74 8.87 -6.83
CA TRP A 127 18.16 8.30 -5.62
C TRP A 127 18.00 9.38 -4.57
N VAL A 128 16.96 9.27 -3.75
CA VAL A 128 16.66 10.24 -2.70
C VAL A 128 16.19 9.55 -1.43
N LYS A 129 16.50 10.16 -0.28
CA LYS A 129 15.95 9.86 1.04
C LYS A 129 15.24 11.11 1.55
N ALA A 130 13.99 11.00 1.99
CA ALA A 130 13.23 12.17 2.41
C ALA A 130 12.25 11.88 3.55
N LEU A 131 12.01 12.91 4.37
CA LEU A 131 10.84 13.01 5.24
C LEU A 131 9.77 13.84 4.56
N LEU A 132 8.57 13.30 4.50
CA LEU A 132 7.47 13.83 3.72
C LEU A 132 6.19 13.82 4.56
N ARG A 133 5.35 14.83 4.43
CA ARG A 133 4.04 14.86 5.08
C ARG A 133 2.97 14.49 4.06
N VAL A 134 2.16 13.48 4.34
CA VAL A 134 1.07 13.04 3.47
C VAL A 134 -0.08 14.05 3.51
N LYS A 135 -0.42 14.61 2.35
CA LYS A 135 -1.52 15.57 2.15
C LYS A 135 -2.80 14.89 1.69
N ASP A 136 -2.65 13.83 0.91
CA ASP A 136 -3.76 13.01 0.41
C ASP A 136 -3.29 11.56 0.17
N ASP A 137 -4.08 10.62 0.67
CA ASP A 137 -3.92 9.17 0.54
C ASP A 137 -5.08 8.53 -0.25
N SER A 138 -5.92 9.33 -0.93
CA SER A 138 -7.11 8.83 -1.62
C SER A 138 -6.83 7.85 -2.77
N GLU A 139 -5.58 7.82 -3.27
CA GLU A 139 -5.05 6.93 -4.30
C GLU A 139 -4.10 5.86 -3.74
N ALA A 140 -3.80 5.89 -2.44
CA ALA A 140 -2.92 4.93 -1.77
C ALA A 140 -3.41 3.47 -1.82
N PRO A 141 -4.73 3.19 -1.89
CA PRO A 141 -5.20 1.82 -2.02
C PRO A 141 -5.00 1.16 -3.38
N PHE A 142 -4.76 1.91 -4.46
CA PHE A 142 -4.76 1.33 -5.80
C PHE A 142 -3.35 1.05 -6.29
N MET A 143 -3.23 0.45 -7.47
CA MET A 143 -1.95 0.22 -8.14
C MET A 143 -1.87 1.08 -9.43
N PRO A 144 -0.84 1.94 -9.58
CA PRO A 144 0.14 2.33 -8.56
C PRO A 144 -0.50 3.04 -7.37
N SER A 145 0.09 2.86 -6.19
CA SER A 145 -0.32 3.58 -4.98
C SER A 145 0.28 4.97 -5.01
N ILE A 146 -0.57 6.00 -4.86
CA ILE A 146 -0.15 7.39 -4.95
C ILE A 146 -0.42 8.10 -3.64
N TYR A 147 0.61 8.79 -3.14
CA TYR A 147 0.53 9.65 -1.97
C TYR A 147 0.90 11.05 -2.39
N HIS A 148 -0.02 12.00 -2.27
CA HIS A 148 0.35 13.42 -2.43
C HIS A 148 1.04 13.88 -1.16
N VAL A 149 2.18 14.54 -1.32
CA VAL A 149 3.07 14.88 -0.20
C VAL A 149 3.60 16.29 -0.32
N GLU A 150 4.06 16.81 0.81
CA GLU A 150 4.96 17.96 0.88
C GLU A 150 6.28 17.53 1.53
N ALA A 151 7.40 18.06 1.04
CA ALA A 151 8.70 17.77 1.62
C ALA A 151 8.86 18.45 2.98
N VAL A 152 9.13 17.66 4.02
CA VAL A 152 9.54 18.17 5.34
C VAL A 152 11.04 18.35 5.36
N LYS A 153 11.78 17.34 4.87
CA LYS A 153 13.24 17.36 4.80
C LYS A 153 13.75 16.43 3.71
N MET A 154 14.61 16.94 2.83
CA MET A 154 15.42 16.14 1.93
C MET A 154 16.70 15.73 2.68
N ILE A 155 16.87 14.44 2.95
CA ILE A 155 17.97 13.92 3.78
C ILE A 155 19.20 13.66 2.94
N GLU A 156 19.03 12.96 1.81
CA GLU A 156 20.11 12.58 0.90
C GLU A 156 19.60 12.61 -0.55
N GLY A 157 20.48 12.91 -1.51
CA GLY A 157 20.14 13.00 -2.92
C GLY A 157 19.88 14.44 -3.40
N PRO A 158 19.38 14.60 -4.63
CA PRO A 158 19.07 15.92 -5.19
C PRO A 158 18.02 16.66 -4.36
N ARG A 159 18.22 17.96 -4.16
CA ARG A 159 17.25 18.84 -3.48
C ARG A 159 16.30 19.43 -4.51
N VAL A 160 15.00 19.31 -4.25
CA VAL A 160 13.94 19.85 -5.10
C VAL A 160 12.90 20.53 -4.22
N GLU A 161 12.25 21.56 -4.74
CA GLU A 161 11.24 22.34 -4.01
C GLU A 161 9.80 21.94 -4.37
N ASP A 162 9.63 21.29 -5.52
CA ASP A 162 8.37 20.93 -6.18
C ASP A 162 8.11 19.42 -6.16
N LEU A 163 8.55 18.72 -5.09
CA LEU A 163 8.19 17.33 -4.85
C LEU A 163 6.71 17.24 -4.45
N LYS A 164 5.89 16.63 -5.33
CA LYS A 164 4.42 16.61 -5.15
C LYS A 164 3.83 15.28 -4.72
N LYS A 165 4.47 14.17 -5.07
CA LYS A 165 3.90 12.83 -4.81
C LYS A 165 4.94 11.73 -4.70
N ILE A 166 4.54 10.66 -4.03
CA ILE A 166 5.18 9.34 -4.09
C ILE A 166 4.29 8.46 -4.97
N VAL A 167 4.88 7.73 -5.91
CA VAL A 167 4.20 6.73 -6.75
C VAL A 167 4.86 5.39 -6.49
N SER A 168 4.12 4.42 -5.96
CA SER A 168 4.64 3.09 -5.66
C SER A 168 3.93 2.01 -6.46
N TYR A 169 4.73 1.26 -7.22
CA TYR A 169 4.33 0.05 -7.93
C TYR A 169 4.53 -1.22 -7.07
N LEU A 170 4.85 -1.04 -5.79
CA LEU A 170 5.14 -2.12 -4.85
C LEU A 170 3.95 -2.33 -3.93
N GLU A 171 3.44 -3.56 -3.93
CA GLU A 171 2.33 -4.03 -3.11
C GLU A 171 2.56 -3.80 -1.62
N GLU A 172 3.80 -3.99 -1.18
CA GLU A 172 4.23 -3.84 0.21
C GLU A 172 3.87 -2.45 0.75
N PHE A 173 3.98 -1.42 -0.09
CA PHE A 173 3.81 0.00 0.24
C PHE A 173 2.46 0.60 -0.18
N ARG A 174 1.50 -0.23 -0.59
CA ARG A 174 0.11 0.19 -0.78
C ARG A 174 -0.55 0.42 0.59
N MET A 175 -1.43 1.42 0.73
CA MET A 175 -2.12 1.72 2.01
C MET A 175 -1.18 1.89 3.22
N GLN A 176 0.04 2.35 2.96
CA GLN A 176 1.14 2.36 3.92
C GLN A 176 1.05 3.51 4.92
N ALA A 177 0.47 4.64 4.51
CA ALA A 177 0.34 5.86 5.29
C ALA A 177 -0.96 6.60 4.97
N TRP A 178 -1.43 7.40 5.92
CA TRP A 178 -2.67 8.17 5.83
C TRP A 178 -2.40 9.68 5.83
N LYS A 179 -3.34 10.46 5.29
CA LYS A 179 -3.30 11.92 5.36
C LYS A 179 -2.99 12.42 6.77
N GLY A 180 -2.04 13.33 6.86
CA GLY A 180 -1.56 13.91 8.10
C GLY A 180 -0.37 13.18 8.72
N GLU A 181 -0.03 11.97 8.29
CA GLU A 181 1.16 11.25 8.78
C GLU A 181 2.43 11.76 8.10
N THR A 182 3.54 11.72 8.84
CA THR A 182 4.89 11.93 8.28
C THR A 182 5.46 10.58 7.91
N VAL A 183 6.03 10.48 6.71
CA VAL A 183 6.66 9.27 6.20
C VAL A 183 8.13 9.49 5.89
N TYR A 184 8.91 8.44 6.09
CA TYR A 184 10.25 8.29 5.54
C TYR A 184 10.16 7.51 4.23
N ALA A 185 10.76 8.06 3.17
CA ALA A 185 10.77 7.42 1.86
C ALA A 185 12.18 7.36 1.27
N GLU A 186 12.53 6.21 0.69
CA GLU A 186 13.71 6.04 -0.16
C GLU A 186 13.31 5.49 -1.51
N GLY A 187 13.73 6.17 -2.58
CA GLY A 187 13.34 5.77 -3.93
C GLY A 187 14.00 6.58 -5.03
N ASN A 188 13.51 6.39 -6.26
CA ASN A 188 14.01 7.12 -7.41
C ASN A 188 13.34 8.49 -7.49
N LEU A 189 14.15 9.56 -7.48
CA LEU A 189 13.64 10.89 -7.78
C LEU A 189 13.41 10.99 -9.29
N GLU A 190 12.23 11.42 -9.69
CA GLU A 190 11.85 11.59 -11.08
C GLU A 190 11.29 12.99 -11.31
N ARG A 191 11.77 13.63 -12.37
CA ARG A 191 11.19 14.86 -12.91
C ARG A 191 10.11 14.51 -13.92
N VAL A 192 8.90 15.02 -13.69
CA VAL A 192 7.72 14.83 -14.54
C VAL A 192 7.43 16.11 -15.29
N GLU A 193 7.52 16.05 -16.62
CA GLU A 193 7.25 17.16 -17.52
C GLU A 193 5.88 16.97 -18.17
N LEU A 194 5.07 18.02 -18.19
CA LEU A 194 3.72 18.02 -18.74
C LEU A 194 3.68 18.71 -20.12
N TRP A 195 2.71 18.35 -20.94
CA TRP A 195 2.52 18.96 -22.27
C TRP A 195 2.18 20.46 -22.20
N ASN A 196 1.57 20.92 -21.11
CA ASN A 196 1.24 22.33 -20.89
C ASN A 196 2.43 23.17 -20.40
N GLY A 197 3.64 22.61 -20.36
CA GLY A 197 4.85 23.28 -19.87
C GLY A 197 5.06 23.20 -18.35
N GLY A 198 4.11 22.62 -17.60
CA GLY A 198 4.28 22.35 -16.18
C GLY A 198 5.34 21.30 -15.89
N CYS A 199 5.99 21.41 -14.73
CA CYS A 199 6.98 20.46 -14.23
C CYS A 199 6.77 20.24 -12.73
N PHE A 200 7.06 19.03 -12.26
CA PHE A 200 7.14 18.70 -10.83
C PHE A 200 8.03 17.48 -10.60
N HIS A 201 8.37 17.20 -9.34
CA HIS A 201 9.09 15.99 -8.95
C HIS A 201 8.20 14.97 -8.24
N GLN A 202 8.53 13.69 -8.41
CA GLN A 202 7.95 12.59 -7.66
C GLN A 202 9.04 11.62 -7.17
N ILE A 203 8.74 10.85 -6.12
CA ILE A 203 9.54 9.69 -5.74
C ILE A 203 8.83 8.44 -6.25
N THR A 204 9.55 7.60 -6.99
CA THR A 204 9.01 6.36 -7.54
C THR A 204 9.63 5.13 -6.88
N LEU A 205 8.77 4.24 -6.40
CA LEU A 205 9.12 2.93 -5.86
C LEU A 205 8.69 1.85 -6.86
N THR A 206 9.63 1.05 -7.38
CA THR A 206 9.35 0.11 -8.47
C THR A 206 10.35 -1.05 -8.51
N TYR A 207 10.10 -2.05 -9.35
CA TYR A 207 11.00 -3.17 -9.56
C TYR A 207 12.31 -2.72 -10.22
N GLY A 208 13.46 -3.11 -9.64
CA GLY A 208 14.76 -2.73 -10.16
C GLY A 208 15.93 -3.13 -9.25
N PRO A 209 17.18 -2.75 -9.60
CA PRO A 209 18.39 -3.20 -8.89
C PRO A 209 18.41 -2.87 -7.39
N ARG A 210 17.71 -1.81 -6.96
CA ARG A 210 17.61 -1.35 -5.57
C ARG A 210 16.29 -1.77 -4.91
N TYR A 211 15.65 -2.85 -5.36
CA TYR A 211 14.32 -3.29 -4.89
C TYR A 211 14.20 -3.28 -3.36
N TYR A 212 15.13 -3.96 -2.69
CA TYR A 212 15.13 -4.14 -1.23
C TYR A 212 15.63 -2.92 -0.43
N GLU A 213 16.07 -1.86 -1.10
CA GLU A 213 16.48 -0.59 -0.47
C GLU A 213 15.34 0.44 -0.47
N GLN A 214 14.30 0.21 -1.27
CA GLN A 214 13.14 1.10 -1.30
C GLN A 214 12.38 0.97 0.01
N VAL A 215 11.86 2.10 0.49
CA VAL A 215 10.96 2.10 1.64
C VAL A 215 9.97 3.25 1.52
N LEU A 216 8.76 2.98 2.01
CA LEU A 216 7.80 3.97 2.47
C LEU A 216 7.35 3.52 3.85
N LYS A 217 7.61 4.29 4.90
CA LYS A 217 7.15 3.96 6.26
C LYS A 217 6.77 5.19 7.05
N VAL A 218 5.82 5.05 7.97
CA VAL A 218 5.40 6.13 8.85
C VAL A 218 6.47 6.32 9.92
N VAL A 219 6.81 7.58 10.19
CA VAL A 219 7.69 7.94 11.30
C VAL A 219 6.81 8.12 12.55
N GLU A 220 7.09 7.37 13.61
CA GLU A 220 6.40 7.59 14.88
C GLU A 220 6.74 8.97 15.46
N PRO A 221 5.78 9.70 16.06
CA PRO A 221 6.02 11.02 16.66
C PRO A 221 7.11 11.05 17.75
N HIS A 222 7.52 9.89 18.27
CA HIS A 222 8.46 9.76 19.39
C HIS A 222 9.76 9.03 19.03
N GLN A 223 9.96 8.64 17.78
CA GLN A 223 11.26 8.12 17.35
C GLN A 223 12.19 9.29 17.02
N ASN A 224 13.22 9.48 17.85
CA ASN A 224 14.39 10.26 17.46
C ASN A 224 15.01 9.58 16.24
N LEU A 225 14.74 10.13 15.05
CA LEU A 225 15.40 9.69 13.83
C LEU A 225 16.87 10.13 13.92
N VAL A 226 17.73 9.20 14.33
CA VAL A 226 19.17 9.33 14.17
C VAL A 226 19.46 8.90 12.74
N PHE A 227 19.66 9.90 11.87
CA PHE A 227 20.06 9.71 10.48
C PHE A 227 21.58 9.62 10.36
#